data_AF-W1WVX4-F1
#
_entry.id   AF-W1WVX4-F1
#
_cell.length_a   1.000
_cell.length_b   1.000
_cell.length_c   1.000
_cell.angle_alpha   90.00
_cell.angle_beta   90.00
_cell.angle_gamma   90.00
#
_symmetry.space_group_name_H-M   'P 1'
#
loop_
_entity.id
_entity.type
_entity.pdbx_description
1 polymer ?
#
loop_
_entity_poly.entity_id
_entity_poly.type
_entity_poly.pdbx_seq_one_letter_code
_entity_poly.pdbx_strand_id
1 'polypeptide(L)' 'MLVKDYDFSISDALRPLTSSVAGFLNLSGKGEILPGNDADLLVMTPELRIEQVYARGKLMVKDGKACVKGTFETA' A
#
# COMPACT_ATOMS: atom_id res chain seq x y z
N MET A 1 12.75 -11.74 -0.97
CA MET A 1 11.37 -11.27 -0.69
C MET A 1 10.74 -12.24 0.31
N LEU A 2 10.11 -11.77 1.39
CA LEU A 2 9.58 -12.61 2.47
C LEU A 2 8.74 -13.80 1.96
N VAL A 3 7.86 -13.54 0.99
CA VAL A 3 7.02 -14.57 0.37
C VAL A 3 7.83 -15.57 -0.47
N LYS A 4 8.82 -15.09 -1.23
CA LYS A 4 9.57 -15.94 -2.18
C LYS A 4 10.64 -16.80 -1.51
N ASP A 5 11.38 -16.22 -0.56
CA ASP A 5 12.63 -16.80 -0.06
C ASP A 5 12.50 -17.30 1.40
N TYR A 6 11.40 -16.97 2.09
CA TYR A 6 11.23 -17.26 3.52
C TYR A 6 9.87 -17.92 3.86
N ASP A 7 9.12 -18.36 2.86
CA ASP A 7 7.86 -19.12 3.01
C ASP A 7 6.76 -18.37 3.80
N PHE A 8 6.73 -17.05 3.72
CA PHE A 8 5.66 -16.26 4.32
C PHE A 8 4.42 -16.25 3.43
N SER A 9 3.23 -16.31 4.04
CA SER A 9 2.00 -15.91 3.38
C SER A 9 2.07 -14.43 2.98
N ILE A 10 1.38 -14.03 1.90
CA ILE A 10 1.30 -12.61 1.51
C ILE A 10 0.73 -11.78 2.66
N SER A 11 -0.31 -12.29 3.35
CA SER A 11 -0.93 -11.60 4.48
C SER A 11 0.06 -11.31 5.60
N ASP A 12 0.89 -12.29 6.00
CA ASP A 12 1.86 -12.08 7.08
C ASP A 12 3.05 -11.21 6.64
N ALA A 13 3.46 -11.34 5.37
CA ALA A 13 4.50 -10.48 4.80
C ALA A 13 4.11 -8.99 4.77
N LEU A 14 2.82 -8.66 4.71
CA LEU A 14 2.32 -7.28 4.67
C LEU A 14 2.25 -6.61 6.05
N ARG A 15 1.98 -7.38 7.12
CA ARG A 15 1.72 -6.82 8.47
C ARG A 15 2.77 -5.80 8.93
N PRO A 16 4.09 -6.05 8.79
CA PRO A 16 5.12 -5.12 9.26
C PRO A 16 5.12 -3.76 8.56
N LEU A 17 4.44 -3.64 7.42
CA LEU A 17 4.31 -2.40 6.63
C LEU A 17 2.92 -1.78 6.74
N THR A 18 1.96 -2.47 7.34
CA THR A 18 0.54 -2.06 7.41
C THR A 18 0.01 -2.10 8.84
N SER A 19 -0.71 -3.16 9.21
CA SER A 19 -1.44 -3.26 10.48
C SER A 19 -0.54 -3.23 11.71
N SER A 20 0.68 -3.79 11.65
CA SER A 20 1.61 -3.73 12.79
C SER A 20 2.05 -2.29 13.09
N VAL A 21 2.36 -1.50 12.05
CA VAL A 21 2.75 -0.09 12.20
C VAL A 21 1.56 0.75 12.66
N ALA A 22 0.40 0.55 12.05
CA ALA A 22 -0.81 1.27 12.42
C ALA A 22 -1.22 0.99 13.87
N GLY A 23 -1.15 -0.27 14.31
CA GLY A 23 -1.42 -0.65 15.70
C GLY A 23 -0.40 -0.06 16.68
N PHE A 24 0.89 -0.12 16.36
CA PHE A 24 1.95 0.42 17.23
C PHE A 24 1.84 1.94 17.41
N LEU A 25 1.50 2.66 16.34
CA LEU A 25 1.39 4.13 16.34
C LEU A 25 -0.03 4.64 16.61
N ASN A 26 -0.99 3.74 16.84
CA ASN A 26 -2.41 4.05 16.99
C ASN A 26 -2.98 4.92 15.85
N LEU A 27 -2.61 4.58 14.61
CA LEU A 27 -3.08 5.27 13.40
C LEU A 27 -4.48 4.77 13.03
N SER A 28 -5.49 5.32 13.72
CA SER A 28 -6.90 5.04 13.41
C SER A 28 -7.19 5.27 11.93
N GLY A 29 -7.82 4.29 11.29
CA GLY A 29 -8.16 4.36 9.87
C GLY A 29 -7.05 3.89 8.91
N LYS A 30 -5.92 3.36 9.40
CA LYS A 30 -4.78 2.92 8.57
C LYS A 30 -4.45 1.44 8.77
N GLY A 31 -3.74 0.86 7.80
CA GLY A 31 -3.12 -0.46 7.92
C GLY A 31 -4.06 -1.66 7.66
N GLU A 32 -5.36 -1.43 7.54
CA GLU A 32 -6.37 -2.47 7.26
C GLU A 32 -7.43 -1.95 6.28
N ILE A 33 -7.99 -2.84 5.46
CA ILE A 33 -9.08 -2.54 4.53
C ILE A 33 -10.41 -2.85 5.22
N LEU A 34 -11.02 -1.84 5.83
CA LEU A 34 -12.29 -1.94 6.55
C LEU A 34 -13.19 -0.72 6.25
N PRO A 35 -14.52 -0.87 6.28
CA PRO A 35 -15.42 0.28 6.22
C PRO A 35 -15.09 1.31 7.31
N GLY A 36 -14.97 2.58 6.92
CA GLY A 36 -14.60 3.68 7.82
C GLY A 36 -13.10 4.00 7.86
N ASN A 37 -12.23 3.14 7.34
CA ASN A 37 -10.80 3.44 7.17
C ASN A 37 -10.56 4.31 5.94
N ASP A 38 -9.40 4.98 5.92
CA ASP A 38 -8.96 5.71 4.73
C ASP A 38 -8.74 4.75 3.57
N ALA A 39 -9.15 5.15 2.36
CA ALA A 39 -8.93 4.39 1.14
C ALA A 39 -7.47 4.52 0.65
N ASP A 40 -6.54 4.06 1.47
CA ASP A 40 -5.12 3.89 1.18
C ASP A 40 -4.88 2.45 0.69
N LEU A 41 -4.78 2.27 -0.63
CA LEU A 41 -4.85 0.96 -1.27
C LEU A 41 -3.70 0.77 -2.28
N LEU A 42 -3.22 -0.46 -2.37
CA LEU A 42 -2.30 -0.90 -3.43
C LEU A 42 -3.03 -1.93 -4.32
N VAL A 43 -2.91 -1.75 -5.63
CA VAL A 43 -3.27 -2.79 -6.62
C VAL A 43 -1.97 -3.34 -7.18
N MET A 44 -1.81 -4.66 -7.15
CA MET A 44 -0.58 -5.34 -7.52
C MET A 44 -0.85 -6.54 -8.43
N THR A 45 0.14 -6.90 -9.23
CA THR A 45 0.16 -8.15 -9.98
C THR A 45 0.34 -9.36 -9.03
N PRO A 46 0.08 -10.60 -9.50
CA PRO A 46 0.37 -11.81 -8.73
C PRO A 46 1.83 -11.94 -8.27
N GLU A 47 2.77 -11.33 -8.98
CA GLU A 47 4.20 -11.29 -8.65
C GLU A 47 4.57 -10.15 -7.68
N LEU A 48 3.56 -9.49 -7.09
CA LEU A 48 3.69 -8.39 -6.11
C LEU A 48 4.34 -7.12 -6.67
N ARG A 49 4.10 -6.81 -7.95
CA ARG A 49 4.48 -5.51 -8.55
C ARG A 49 3.32 -4.52 -8.45
N ILE A 50 3.59 -3.28 -8.02
CA ILE A 50 2.57 -2.23 -7.91
C ILE A 50 2.15 -1.74 -9.29
N GLU A 51 0.84 -1.75 -9.53
CA GLU A 51 0.20 -1.20 -10.73
C GLU A 51 -0.54 0.10 -10.42
N GLN A 52 -1.27 0.15 -9.29
CA GLN A 52 -2.00 1.34 -8.86
C GLN A 52 -1.80 1.61 -7.37
N VAL A 53 -1.79 2.90 -7.02
CA VAL A 53 -1.73 3.37 -5.63
C VAL A 53 -2.85 4.37 -5.43
N TYR A 54 -3.64 4.18 -4.38
CA TYR A 54 -4.62 5.14 -3.90
C TYR A 54 -4.17 5.69 -2.55
N ALA A 55 -4.27 7.00 -2.39
CA ALA A 55 -4.08 7.67 -1.11
C ALA A 55 -5.34 8.47 -0.79
N ARG A 56 -6.01 8.12 0.31
CA ARG A 56 -7.28 8.72 0.76
C ARG A 56 -8.31 8.77 -0.37
N GLY A 57 -8.37 7.70 -1.17
CA GLY A 57 -9.29 7.54 -2.30
C GLY A 57 -8.85 8.21 -3.61
N LYS A 58 -7.73 8.94 -3.63
CA LYS A 58 -7.20 9.56 -4.86
C LYS A 58 -6.21 8.61 -5.55
N LEU A 59 -6.39 8.37 -6.86
CA LEU A 59 -5.42 7.63 -7.67
C LEU A 59 -4.12 8.43 -7.81
N MET A 60 -3.03 7.89 -7.29
CA MET A 60 -1.70 8.53 -7.25
C MET A 60 -0.73 7.91 -8.26
N VAL A 61 -0.87 6.62 -8.52
CA VAL A 61 -0.04 5.85 -9.46
C VAL A 61 -0.97 5.06 -10.36
N LYS A 62 -0.67 5.04 -11.67
CA LYS A 62 -1.36 4.24 -12.67
C LYS A 62 -0.32 3.57 -13.57
N ASP A 63 -0.53 2.28 -13.87
CA ASP A 63 0.38 1.46 -14.67
C ASP A 63 1.83 1.50 -14.14
N GLY A 64 1.97 1.51 -12.80
CA GLY A 64 3.25 1.58 -12.09
C GLY A 64 3.97 2.93 -12.16
N LYS A 65 3.33 3.98 -12.70
CA LYS A 65 3.90 5.34 -12.83
C LYS A 65 3.08 6.36 -12.04
N ALA A 66 3.75 7.28 -11.35
CA ALA A 66 3.07 8.37 -10.65
C ALA A 66 2.27 9.23 -11.65
N CYS A 67 0.95 9.31 -11.46
CA CYS A 67 0.05 10.19 -12.20
C CYS A 67 -0.29 11.46 -11.43
N VAL A 68 0.06 11.52 -10.14
CA VAL A 68 0.04 12.73 -9.31
C VAL A 68 1.46 12.95 -8.83
N LYS A 69 2.03 14.12 -9.13
CA LYS A 69 3.39 14.52 -8.76
C LYS A 69 3.37 15.67 -7.77
N GLY A 70 4.44 15.80 -6.99
CA GLY A 70 4.67 16.94 -6.12
C GLY A 70 4.85 18.25 -6.90
N THR A 71 4.66 19.38 -6.20
CA THR A 71 4.66 20.73 -6.79
C THR A 71 5.93 21.08 -7.58
N PHE A 72 7.06 20.47 -7.24
CA PHE A 72 8.37 20.76 -7.83
C PHE A 72 9.01 19.55 -8.52
N GLU A 73 8.25 18.47 -8.74
CA GLU A 73 8.74 17.34 -9.53
C GLU A 73 8.73 17.70 -11.02
N THR A 74 9.82 17.37 -11.70
CA THR A 74 9.92 17.56 -13.15
C THR A 74 9.11 16.50 -13.90
N ALA A 75 8.69 16.86 -15.12
CA ALA A 75 7.96 15.98 -16.03
C ALA A 75 8.77 14.72 -16.38
#